data_AF-A0A8J3U797-F1
#
_entry.id   AF-A0A8J3U797-F1
#
_cell.length_a   1.000
_cell.length_b   1.000
_cell.length_c   1.000
_cell.angle_alpha   90.00
_cell.angle_beta   90.00
_cell.angle_gamma   90.00
#
_symmetry.space_group_name_H-M   'P 1'
#
loop_
_entity.id
_entity.type
_entity.pdbx_description
1 polymer ?
#
loop_
_entity_poly.entity_id
_entity_poly.type
_entity_poly.pdbx_seq_one_letter_code
_entity_poly.pdbx_strand_id
1 'polypeptide(L)'
;MRRFESIFSTLHALLELVEELSHASDDFRQMWARHDVRAKTHDTIRFRHRRVGELTLSCDVFSVDNAPGQKLVVCQAEPGSDSERALSRLNAFAEPRAR
;
A
#
# COMPACT_ATOMS: atom_id res chain seq x y z
N MET A 1 19.21 -10.27 -27.06
CA MET A 1 20.19 -9.65 -26.15
C MET A 1 19.76 -8.23 -25.74
N ARG A 2 18.55 -8.05 -25.17
CA ARG A 2 18.05 -6.77 -24.60
C ARG A 2 17.47 -6.92 -23.19
N ARG A 3 17.36 -8.15 -22.70
CA ARG A 3 16.68 -8.51 -21.44
C ARG A 3 17.58 -8.32 -20.21
N PHE A 4 18.90 -8.24 -20.39
CA PHE A 4 19.86 -8.04 -19.30
C PHE A 4 20.08 -6.56 -18.97
N GLU A 5 20.26 -5.67 -19.95
CA GLU A 5 20.41 -4.22 -19.70
C GLU A 5 19.21 -3.61 -18.94
N SER A 6 17.99 -4.08 -19.24
CA SER A 6 16.77 -3.65 -18.55
C SER A 6 16.68 -4.11 -17.09
N ILE A 7 17.25 -5.26 -16.73
CA ILE A 7 17.30 -5.74 -15.34
C ILE A 7 18.34 -4.94 -14.55
N PHE A 8 19.51 -4.65 -15.14
CA PHE A 8 20.55 -3.85 -14.49
C PHE A 8 20.10 -2.39 -14.23
N SER A 9 19.39 -1.77 -15.17
CA SER A 9 18.83 -0.41 -14.97
C SER A 9 17.75 -0.36 -13.91
N THR A 10 16.87 -1.36 -13.87
CA THR A 10 15.79 -1.44 -12.86
C THR A 10 16.37 -1.72 -11.46
N LEU A 11 17.38 -2.57 -11.37
CA LEU A 11 18.07 -2.87 -10.11
C LEU A 11 18.81 -1.63 -9.58
N HIS A 12 19.44 -0.85 -10.46
CA HIS A 12 20.11 0.40 -10.07
C HIS A 12 19.12 1.43 -9.52
N ALA A 13 18.03 1.70 -10.25
CA ALA A 13 17.00 2.64 -9.78
C ALA A 13 16.35 2.20 -8.46
N LEU A 14 16.19 0.89 -8.23
CA LEU A 14 15.71 0.37 -6.95
C LEU A 14 16.70 0.65 -5.81
N LEU A 15 17.99 0.44 -6.05
CA LEU A 15 19.03 0.68 -5.04
C LEU A 15 19.12 2.17 -4.67
N GLU A 16 19.09 3.06 -5.66
CA GLU A 16 19.07 4.51 -5.44
C GLU A 16 17.86 4.93 -4.62
N LEU A 17 16.67 4.41 -4.96
CA LEU A 17 15.44 4.69 -4.21
C LEU A 17 15.51 4.19 -2.76
N VAL A 18 16.04 2.98 -2.55
CA VAL A 18 16.22 2.41 -1.21
C VAL A 18 17.19 3.26 -0.39
N GLU A 19 18.27 3.75 -1.00
CA GLU A 19 19.23 4.63 -0.35
C GLU A 19 18.58 5.96 0.05
N GLU A 20 17.88 6.62 -0.89
CA GLU A 20 17.17 7.88 -0.65
C GLU A 20 16.18 7.74 0.51
N LEU A 21 15.31 6.72 0.47
CA LEU A 21 14.31 6.49 1.51
C LEU A 21 14.94 6.11 2.86
N SER A 22 16.06 5.37 2.85
CA SER A 22 16.79 5.03 4.07
C SER A 22 17.50 6.23 4.69
N HIS A 23 17.86 7.23 3.90
CA HIS A 23 18.41 8.49 4.38
C HIS A 23 17.31 9.43 4.91
N ALA A 24 16.16 9.46 4.24
CA ALA A 24 15.04 10.33 4.61
C ALA A 24 14.19 9.83 5.79
N SER A 25 14.22 8.53 6.10
CA SER A 25 13.37 7.92 7.14
C SER A 25 14.08 6.81 7.91
N ASP A 26 14.34 7.05 9.20
CA ASP A 26 14.89 6.04 10.11
C ASP A 26 13.95 4.83 10.25
N ASP A 27 12.64 5.06 10.27
CA ASP A 27 11.63 4.00 10.32
C ASP A 27 11.70 3.11 9.07
N PHE A 28 11.82 3.71 7.88
CA PHE A 28 12.01 2.96 6.64
C PHE A 28 13.29 2.14 6.69
N ARG A 29 14.42 2.74 7.09
CA ARG A 29 15.71 2.05 7.19
C ARG A 29 15.61 0.81 8.09
N GLN A 30 15.00 0.96 9.26
CA GLN A 30 14.82 -0.14 10.20
C GLN A 30 13.90 -1.23 9.64
N MET A 31 12.81 -0.86 8.98
CA MET A 31 11.87 -1.81 8.41
C MET A 31 12.46 -2.56 7.21
N TRP A 32 13.19 -1.86 6.34
CA TRP A 32 13.88 -2.44 5.19
C TRP A 32 14.96 -3.45 5.62
N ALA A 33 15.75 -3.11 6.65
CA ALA A 33 16.79 -4.01 7.19
C ALA A 33 16.22 -5.33 7.75
N ARG A 34 14.96 -5.35 8.19
CA ARG A 34 14.31 -6.58 8.69
C ARG A 34 13.92 -7.55 7.58
N HIS A 35 13.88 -7.10 6.31
CA HIS A 35 13.49 -7.91 5.15
C HIS A 35 12.17 -8.68 5.33
N ASP A 36 11.24 -8.17 6.15
CA ASP A 36 9.94 -8.82 6.42
C ASP A 36 8.92 -8.51 5.32
N VAL A 37 9.33 -8.76 4.07
CA VAL A 37 8.48 -8.58 2.88
C VAL A 37 7.67 -9.85 2.70
N ARG A 38 6.36 -9.74 2.92
CA ARG A 38 5.41 -10.84 2.72
C ARG A 38 4.48 -10.54 1.55
N ALA A 39 4.20 -11.55 0.74
CA ALA A 39 3.16 -11.44 -0.27
C ALA A 39 1.81 -11.23 0.43
N LYS A 40 1.18 -10.08 0.19
CA LYS A 40 -0.18 -9.78 0.67
C LYS A 40 -1.16 -10.42 -0.31
N THR A 41 -1.89 -11.44 0.13
CA THR A 41 -2.99 -12.05 -0.65
C THR A 41 -4.34 -11.66 -0.07
N HIS A 42 -4.53 -11.87 1.22
CA HIS A 42 -5.68 -11.43 2.01
C HIS A 42 -5.17 -11.03 3.40
N ASP A 43 -5.51 -9.84 3.87
CA ASP A 43 -5.09 -9.40 5.21
C ASP A 43 -6.10 -8.46 5.85
N THR A 44 -6.28 -8.59 7.16
CA THR A 44 -7.06 -7.62 7.94
C THR A 44 -6.12 -6.53 8.41
N ILE A 45 -6.29 -5.32 7.90
CA ILE A 45 -5.54 -4.15 8.36
C ILE A 45 -6.27 -3.45 9.49
N ARG A 46 -5.53 -3.12 10.56
CA ARG A 46 -6.02 -2.34 11.68
C ARG A 46 -5.13 -1.12 11.87
N PHE A 47 -5.72 0.05 11.87
CA PHE A 47 -4.99 1.29 12.07
C PHE A 47 -5.88 2.39 12.63
N ARG A 48 -5.25 3.41 13.21
CA ARG A 48 -5.95 4.59 13.73
C ARG A 48 -5.82 5.75 12.75
N HIS A 49 -6.93 6.13 12.14
CA HIS A 49 -7.01 7.31 11.29
C HIS A 49 -7.23 8.58 12.14
N ARG A 50 -6.43 9.62 11.92
CA ARG A 50 -6.43 10.86 12.74
C ARG A 50 -7.82 11.49 12.89
N ARG A 51 -8.67 11.40 11.87
CA ARG A 51 -9.99 12.08 11.84
C ARG A 51 -11.18 11.19 12.23
N VAL A 52 -11.11 9.88 11.98
CA VAL A 52 -12.28 8.99 12.12
C VAL A 52 -12.08 7.90 13.17
N GLY A 53 -10.90 7.86 13.81
CA GLY A 53 -10.59 6.89 14.85
C GLY A 53 -10.07 5.58 14.27
N GLU A 54 -10.34 4.49 14.97
CA GLU A 54 -9.89 3.16 14.58
C GLU A 54 -10.64 2.65 13.35
N LEU A 55 -9.90 1.97 12.48
CA LEU A 55 -10.40 1.29 11.29
C LEU A 55 -9.86 -0.14 11.29
N THR A 56 -10.77 -1.10 11.13
CA THR A 56 -10.48 -2.50 10.86
C THR A 56 -11.09 -2.86 9.52
N LEU A 57 -10.24 -3.16 8.53
CA LEU A 57 -10.65 -3.45 7.17
C LEU A 57 -10.10 -4.81 6.74
N SER A 58 -10.92 -5.65 6.12
CA SER A 58 -10.44 -6.76 5.30
C SER A 58 -9.95 -6.20 3.98
N CYS A 59 -8.78 -6.62 3.52
CA CYS A 59 -8.24 -6.22 2.23
C CYS A 59 -7.86 -7.43 1.38
N ASP A 60 -8.36 -7.43 0.15
CA ASP A 60 -8.04 -8.42 -0.88
C ASP A 60 -7.17 -7.79 -1.96
N VAL A 61 -6.17 -8.54 -2.45
CA VAL A 61 -5.24 -8.09 -3.47
C VAL A 61 -5.38 -8.95 -4.73
N PHE A 62 -5.81 -8.33 -5.83
CA PHE A 62 -6.02 -8.98 -7.11
C PHE A 62 -4.94 -8.59 -8.12
N SER A 63 -4.48 -9.55 -8.93
CA SER A 63 -3.67 -9.25 -10.11
C SER A 63 -4.54 -8.71 -11.23
N VAL A 64 -4.00 -7.81 -12.05
CA VAL A 64 -4.67 -7.31 -13.26
C VAL A 64 -4.08 -8.00 -14.48
N ASP A 65 -4.86 -8.84 -15.15
CA ASP A 65 -4.38 -9.74 -16.21
C ASP A 65 -3.66 -9.00 -17.34
N ASN A 66 -4.23 -7.90 -17.82
CA ASN A 66 -3.68 -7.09 -18.92
C ASN A 66 -2.72 -6.00 -18.45
N ALA A 67 -2.31 -5.99 -17.18
CA ALA A 67 -1.35 -5.02 -16.65
C ALA A 67 -0.39 -5.69 -15.63
N PRO A 68 0.58 -6.49 -16.11
CA PRO A 68 1.56 -7.14 -15.24
C PRO A 68 2.26 -6.14 -14.30
N GLY A 69 2.32 -6.49 -13.02
CA GLY A 69 2.86 -5.62 -11.96
C GLY A 69 1.84 -4.69 -11.32
N GLN A 70 0.68 -4.44 -11.94
CA GLN A 70 -0.42 -3.72 -11.30
C GLN A 70 -1.29 -4.64 -10.45
N LYS A 71 -1.78 -4.10 -9.34
CA LYS A 71 -2.65 -4.80 -8.38
C LYS A 71 -3.87 -3.93 -8.07
N LEU A 72 -5.03 -4.54 -8.00
CA LEU A 72 -6.23 -3.93 -7.41
C LEU A 72 -6.32 -4.36 -5.96
N VAL A 73 -6.36 -3.39 -5.04
CA VAL A 73 -6.57 -3.65 -3.61
C VAL A 73 -7.97 -3.20 -3.25
N VAL A 74 -8.81 -4.13 -2.79
CA VAL A 74 -10.16 -3.85 -2.32
C VAL A 74 -10.16 -3.96 -0.81
N CYS A 75 -10.43 -2.86 -0.11
CA CYS A 75 -10.52 -2.85 1.35
C CYS A 75 -11.94 -2.53 1.79
N GLN A 76 -12.48 -3.36 2.68
CA GLN A 76 -13.86 -3.27 3.14
C GLN A 76 -13.93 -3.32 4.66
N ALA A 77 -14.82 -2.53 5.24
CA ALA A 77 -15.21 -2.71 6.63
C ALA A 77 -16.35 -3.74 6.69
N GLU A 78 -16.42 -4.46 7.83
CA GLU A 78 -17.56 -5.33 8.09
C GLU A 78 -18.87 -4.52 8.07
N PRO A 79 -19.93 -4.96 7.39
CA PRO A 79 -21.21 -4.25 7.35
C PRO A 79 -21.79 -3.99 8.74
N GLY A 80 -22.33 -2.80 8.97
CA GLY A 80 -22.88 -2.37 10.27
C GLY A 80 -21.83 -2.08 11.35
N SER A 81 -20.53 -2.25 11.07
CA SER A 81 -19.46 -2.01 12.03
C SER A 81 -19.19 -0.52 12.28
N ASP A 82 -18.45 -0.22 13.35
CA ASP A 82 -17.91 1.12 13.57
C ASP A 82 -16.95 1.56 12.47
N SER A 83 -16.24 0.61 11.86
CA SER A 83 -15.32 0.87 10.76
C SER A 83 -16.08 1.27 9.48
N GLU A 84 -17.26 0.69 9.22
CA GLU A 84 -18.12 1.09 8.10
C GLU A 84 -18.62 2.54 8.29
N ARG A 85 -19.08 2.86 9.50
CA ARG A 85 -19.49 4.24 9.86
C ARG A 85 -18.32 5.22 9.74
N ALA A 86 -17.13 4.82 10.19
CA ALA A 86 -15.92 5.64 10.11
C ALA A 86 -15.47 5.86 8.66
N LEU A 87 -15.53 4.85 7.79
CA LEU A 87 -15.29 4.99 6.35
C LEU A 87 -16.30 5.93 5.68
N SER A 88 -17.58 5.80 6.02
CA SER A 88 -18.62 6.71 5.50
C SER A 88 -18.33 8.16 5.87
N ARG A 89 -17.90 8.43 7.11
CA ARG A 89 -17.46 9.76 7.55
C ARG A 89 -16.21 10.23 6.81
N LEU A 90 -15.26 9.34 6.53
CA LEU A 90 -14.05 9.67 5.79
C LEU A 90 -14.37 10.13 4.37
N ASN A 91 -15.31 9.45 3.69
CA ASN A 91 -15.76 9.81 2.35
C ASN A 91 -16.39 11.21 2.32
N ALA A 92 -17.15 11.59 3.34
CA ALA A 92 -17.72 12.94 3.45
C ALA A 92 -16.66 14.06 3.56
N PHE A 93 -15.42 13.71 3.92
CA PHE A 93 -14.30 14.66 3.97
C PHE A 93 -13.42 14.65 2.73
N ALA A 94 -13.59 13.65 1.85
CA ALA A 94 -12.93 13.66 0.57
C ALA A 94 -13.69 14.63 -0.32
N GLU A 95 -13.16 15.84 -0.54
CA GLU A 95 -13.67 16.68 -1.64
C GLU A 95 -13.63 15.84 -2.92
N PRO A 96 -14.68 15.86 -3.76
CA PRO A 96 -14.61 15.22 -5.06
C PRO A 96 -13.45 15.87 -5.81
N ARG A 97 -12.39 15.10 -6.04
CA ARG A 97 -11.28 15.58 -6.86
C ARG A 97 -11.83 15.63 -8.29
N ALA A 98 -12.31 16.82 -8.69
CA ALA A 98 -12.80 17.06 -10.03
C ALA A 98 -11.73 16.62 -11.03
N ARG A 99 -12.14 15.76 -11.95
CA ARG A 99 -11.27 15.14 -12.96
C ARG A 99 -11.03 16.09 -14.12
#